data_AF-A0A2M8D0E2-F1
#
_entry.id   AF-A0A2M8D0E2-F1
#
_cell.length_a   1.000
_cell.length_b   1.000
_cell.length_c   1.000
_cell.angle_alpha   90.00
_cell.angle_beta   90.00
_cell.angle_gamma   90.00
#
_symmetry.space_group_name_H-M   'P 1'
#
loop_
_entity.id
_entity.type
_entity.pdbx_description
1 polymer ?
#
loop_
_entity_poly.entity_id
_entity_poly.type
_entity_poly.pdbx_seq_one_letter_code
_entity_poly.pdbx_strand_id
1 'polypeptide(L)'
;MSKRLYPHKRVRYWYAYDIDDICALFADFGLHPQTIRKWIKNGLKTIDAGKPALVYGYDLIAYLKKNNTSNKCKTAFDQMYCMGCQDARHIFRNKIAAEQTSQFLKVQGVCRECKKTMFKSYKLADFPALRNKFVLVGVSELYDFEVPTDKTHIQAQEQNATSESMQGELF
;
A
#
# COMPACT_ATOMS: atom_id res chain seq x y z
N MET A 1 -10.75 -0.33 -20.34
CA MET A 1 -9.84 0.78 -19.93
C MET A 1 -9.94 0.93 -18.42
N SER A 2 -8.86 0.69 -17.68
CA SER A 2 -8.86 0.94 -16.24
C SER A 2 -9.17 2.43 -16.01
N LYS A 3 -10.14 2.71 -15.14
CA LYS A 3 -10.51 4.09 -14.84
C LYS A 3 -9.41 4.70 -13.97
N ARG A 4 -8.86 5.83 -14.40
CA ARG A 4 -7.79 6.54 -13.67
C ARG A 4 -8.33 7.03 -12.32
N LEU A 5 -7.57 6.79 -11.26
CA LEU A 5 -7.86 7.28 -9.92
C LEU A 5 -7.11 8.59 -9.68
N TYR A 6 -7.80 9.62 -9.19
CA TYR A 6 -7.19 10.93 -8.91
C TYR A 6 -7.01 11.09 -7.39
N PRO A 7 -5.81 11.40 -6.89
CA PRO A 7 -5.55 11.47 -5.46
C PRO A 7 -6.20 12.71 -4.83
N HIS A 8 -7.27 12.51 -4.07
CA HIS A 8 -8.00 13.58 -3.37
C HIS A 8 -7.15 14.37 -2.35
N LYS A 9 -6.03 13.81 -1.87
CA LYS A 9 -5.14 14.45 -0.88
C LYS A 9 -4.37 15.66 -1.42
N ARG A 10 -4.31 15.85 -2.75
CA ARG A 10 -3.67 17.02 -3.36
C ARG A 10 -4.53 18.29 -3.27
N VAL A 11 -5.83 18.12 -3.10
CA VAL A 11 -6.80 19.22 -3.03
C VAL A 11 -6.81 19.78 -1.62
N ARG A 12 -6.72 21.10 -1.48
CA ARG A 12 -6.88 21.79 -0.19
C ARG A 12 -8.37 21.93 0.10
N TYR A 13 -8.76 21.62 1.33
CA TYR A 13 -10.18 21.54 1.72
C TYR A 13 -10.92 22.87 1.60
N TRP A 14 -10.34 23.97 2.10
CA TRP A 14 -11.01 25.28 2.21
C TRP A 14 -10.84 26.18 0.98
N TYR A 15 -10.17 25.71 -0.07
CA TYR A 15 -9.86 26.51 -1.26
C TYR A 15 -10.94 26.38 -2.33
N ALA A 16 -11.20 27.46 -3.06
CA ALA A 16 -11.91 27.42 -4.32
C ALA A 16 -10.92 27.22 -5.47
N TYR A 17 -11.33 26.46 -6.48
CA TYR A 17 -10.51 26.13 -7.63
C TYR A 17 -11.25 26.40 -8.93
N ASP A 18 -10.57 26.98 -9.90
CA ASP A 18 -11.02 27.01 -11.28
C ASP A 18 -10.72 25.70 -12.01
N ILE A 19 -11.34 25.52 -13.17
CA ILE A 19 -11.09 24.36 -14.03
C ILE A 19 -9.60 24.24 -14.39
N ASP A 20 -8.94 25.36 -14.66
CA ASP A 20 -7.53 25.40 -15.05
C ASP A 20 -6.62 25.09 -13.86
N ASP A 21 -6.95 25.58 -12.66
CA ASP A 21 -6.23 25.22 -11.42
C ASP A 21 -6.28 23.71 -11.15
N ILE A 22 -7.46 23.10 -11.34
CA ILE A 22 -7.62 21.65 -11.18
C ILE A 22 -6.77 20.92 -12.22
N CYS A 23 -6.70 21.40 -13.46
CA CYS A 23 -5.81 20.81 -14.47
C CYS A 23 -4.35 20.91 -14.04
N ALA A 24 -3.92 22.06 -13.52
CA ALA A 24 -2.56 22.26 -13.04
C ALA A 24 -2.21 21.31 -11.86
N LEU A 25 -3.12 21.12 -10.91
CA LEU A 25 -2.93 20.20 -9.76
C LEU A 25 -2.70 18.73 -10.20
N PHE A 26 -3.26 18.35 -11.34
CA PHE A 26 -3.22 16.98 -11.87
C PHE A 26 -2.49 16.90 -13.22
N ALA A 27 -1.55 17.82 -13.49
CA ALA A 27 -0.76 17.84 -14.72
C ALA A 27 -0.03 16.50 -14.96
N ASP A 28 0.59 15.93 -13.91
CA ASP A 28 1.27 14.61 -13.98
C ASP A 28 0.35 13.47 -14.44
N PHE A 29 -0.95 13.60 -14.17
CA PHE A 29 -1.96 12.61 -14.52
C PHE A 29 -2.58 12.84 -15.90
N GLY A 30 -2.19 13.91 -16.60
CA GLY A 30 -2.73 14.32 -17.89
C GLY A 30 -4.23 14.65 -17.80
N LEU A 31 -4.66 15.35 -16.74
CA LEU A 31 -6.06 15.73 -16.59
C LEU A 31 -6.43 16.82 -17.59
N HIS A 32 -7.47 16.57 -18.40
CA HIS A 32 -7.95 17.49 -19.41
C HIS A 32 -9.18 18.29 -18.90
N PRO A 33 -9.35 19.58 -19.27
CA PRO A 33 -10.50 20.40 -18.87
C PRO A 33 -11.85 19.76 -19.17
N GLN A 34 -11.95 19.04 -20.29
CA GLN A 34 -13.17 18.33 -20.68
C GLN A 34 -13.59 17.24 -19.69
N THR A 35 -12.63 16.61 -19.01
CA THR A 35 -12.92 15.62 -17.97
C THR A 35 -13.54 16.27 -16.74
N ILE A 36 -13.06 17.46 -16.36
CA ILE A 36 -13.63 18.24 -15.26
C ILE A 36 -15.05 18.70 -15.60
N ARG A 37 -15.28 19.20 -16.83
CA ARG A 37 -16.64 19.53 -17.31
C ARG A 37 -17.58 18.32 -17.27
N LYS A 38 -17.08 17.12 -17.61
CA LYS A 38 -17.85 15.87 -17.43
C LYS A 38 -18.13 15.57 -15.96
N TRP A 39 -17.21 15.86 -15.04
CA TRP A 39 -17.45 15.70 -13.60
C TRP A 39 -18.56 16.62 -13.10
N ILE A 40 -18.56 17.89 -13.54
CA ILE A 40 -19.64 18.86 -13.24
C ILE A 40 -20.98 18.31 -13.72
N LYS A 41 -21.05 17.85 -14.97
CA LYS A 41 -22.26 17.21 -15.52
C LYS A 41 -22.71 15.96 -14.75
N ASN A 42 -21.76 15.21 -14.18
CA ASN A 42 -22.01 13.99 -13.42
C ASN A 42 -22.28 14.25 -11.92
N GLY A 43 -22.41 15.52 -11.50
CA GLY A 43 -22.80 15.89 -10.14
C GLY A 43 -21.68 16.43 -9.24
N LEU A 44 -20.56 16.92 -9.80
CA LEU A 44 -19.64 17.77 -9.06
C LEU A 44 -20.28 19.15 -8.87
N LYS A 45 -20.44 19.58 -7.62
CA LYS A 45 -21.03 20.87 -7.26
C LYS A 45 -20.08 22.00 -7.64
N THR A 46 -20.62 23.02 -8.31
CA THR A 46 -19.98 24.31 -8.52
C THR A 46 -20.55 25.32 -7.54
N ILE A 47 -19.73 26.29 -7.13
CA ILE A 47 -20.13 27.36 -6.22
C ILE A 47 -21.15 28.26 -6.93
N ASP A 48 -20.79 28.70 -8.14
CA ASP A 48 -21.57 29.64 -8.93
C ASP A 48 -21.88 29.10 -10.33
N ALA A 49 -22.92 29.65 -10.97
CA ALA A 49 -23.21 29.49 -12.39
C ALA A 49 -22.40 30.46 -13.28
N GLY A 50 -21.44 31.18 -12.68
CA GLY A 50 -20.56 32.13 -13.35
C GLY A 50 -19.53 31.47 -14.26
N LYS A 51 -18.88 32.31 -15.07
CA LYS A 51 -17.70 31.93 -15.87
C LYS A 51 -16.51 32.75 -15.35
N PRO A 52 -15.43 32.13 -14.87
CA PRO A 52 -15.16 30.69 -14.82
C PRO A 52 -15.98 29.94 -13.75
N ALA A 53 -16.13 28.62 -13.95
CA ALA A 53 -16.86 27.77 -13.02
C ALA A 53 -15.96 27.38 -11.85
N LEU A 54 -16.29 27.90 -10.66
CA LEU A 54 -15.56 27.65 -9.43
C LEU A 54 -16.06 26.38 -8.73
N VAL A 55 -15.14 25.58 -8.23
CA VAL A 55 -15.41 24.36 -7.46
C VAL A 55 -14.81 24.49 -6.07
N TYR A 56 -15.60 24.20 -5.04
CA TYR A 56 -15.10 24.19 -3.67
C TYR A 56 -14.28 22.92 -3.38
N GLY A 57 -13.14 23.07 -2.71
CA GLY A 57 -12.20 22.00 -2.42
C GLY A 57 -12.83 20.84 -1.66
N TYR A 58 -13.71 21.13 -0.69
CA TYR A 58 -14.50 20.13 0.02
C TYR A 58 -15.33 19.25 -0.93
N ASP A 59 -16.08 19.87 -1.84
CA ASP A 59 -16.93 19.16 -2.80
C ASP A 59 -16.10 18.36 -3.81
N LEU A 60 -14.96 18.91 -4.25
CA LEU A 60 -14.02 18.20 -5.12
C LEU A 60 -13.45 16.97 -4.42
N ILE A 61 -13.04 17.09 -3.15
CA ILE A 61 -12.55 15.95 -2.35
C ILE A 61 -13.64 14.88 -2.21
N ALA A 62 -14.87 15.28 -1.88
CA ALA A 62 -15.99 14.37 -1.71
C ALA A 62 -16.30 13.62 -3.01
N TYR A 63 -16.34 14.34 -4.14
CA TYR A 63 -16.56 13.76 -5.46
C TYR A 63 -15.44 12.79 -5.85
N LEU A 64 -14.17 13.18 -5.67
CA LEU A 64 -13.03 12.32 -5.96
C LEU A 64 -13.02 11.05 -5.08
N LYS A 65 -13.38 11.15 -3.80
CA LYS A 65 -13.53 9.98 -2.93
C LYS A 65 -14.63 9.04 -3.44
N LYS A 66 -15.79 9.56 -3.80
CA LYS A 66 -16.91 8.78 -4.35
C LYS A 66 -16.54 8.12 -5.68
N ASN A 67 -15.93 8.87 -6.60
CA ASN A 67 -15.53 8.35 -7.90
C ASN A 67 -14.42 7.29 -7.75
N ASN A 68 -13.42 7.53 -6.90
CA ASN A 68 -12.36 6.56 -6.65
C ASN A 68 -12.88 5.28 -6.00
N THR A 69 -13.82 5.36 -5.07
CA THR A 69 -14.41 4.17 -4.43
C THR A 69 -15.25 3.35 -5.41
N SER A 70 -15.98 4.01 -6.31
CA SER A 70 -16.72 3.35 -7.38
C SER A 70 -15.82 2.70 -8.44
N ASN A 71 -14.64 3.28 -8.70
CA ASN A 71 -13.72 2.80 -9.72
C ASN A 71 -12.72 1.75 -9.20
N LYS A 72 -12.55 1.66 -7.88
CA LYS A 72 -11.75 0.62 -7.25
C LYS A 72 -12.48 -0.72 -7.33
N CYS A 73 -11.78 -1.73 -7.82
CA CYS A 73 -12.23 -3.12 -7.68
C CYS A 73 -12.07 -3.53 -6.21
N LYS A 74 -13.19 -3.81 -5.53
CA LYS A 74 -13.18 -4.33 -4.15
C LYS A 74 -12.78 -5.79 -4.21
N THR A 75 -11.66 -6.14 -3.58
CA THR A 75 -11.21 -7.53 -3.43
C THR A 75 -11.55 -8.00 -2.02
N ALA A 76 -12.33 -9.08 -1.92
CA ALA A 76 -12.52 -9.77 -0.64
C ALA A 76 -11.19 -10.34 -0.14
N PHE A 77 -11.11 -10.74 1.14
CA PHE A 77 -9.91 -11.39 1.68
C PHE A 77 -9.48 -12.59 0.82
N ASP A 78 -10.45 -13.32 0.27
CA ASP A 78 -10.22 -14.59 -0.43
C ASP A 78 -9.99 -14.41 -1.95
N GLN A 79 -9.97 -13.16 -2.40
CA GLN A 79 -9.86 -12.77 -3.79
C GLN A 79 -8.67 -11.83 -4.00
N MET A 80 -8.09 -11.88 -5.20
CA MET A 80 -7.04 -10.97 -5.63
C MET A 80 -7.41 -10.29 -6.95
N TYR A 81 -6.89 -9.10 -7.19
CA TYR A 81 -7.14 -8.38 -8.43
C TYR A 81 -6.30 -8.98 -9.55
N CYS A 82 -6.96 -9.44 -10.61
CA CYS A 82 -6.28 -9.96 -11.78
C CYS A 82 -6.05 -8.85 -12.81
N MET A 83 -4.80 -8.57 -13.17
CA MET A 83 -4.49 -7.62 -14.25
C MET A 83 -4.97 -8.09 -15.63
N GLY A 84 -5.08 -9.41 -15.84
CA GLY A 84 -5.61 -9.98 -17.08
C GLY A 84 -7.12 -9.84 -17.21
N CYS A 85 -7.87 -10.26 -16.19
CA CYS A 85 -9.34 -10.19 -16.19
C CYS A 85 -9.87 -8.79 -15.81
N GLN A 86 -9.02 -7.91 -15.26
CA GLN A 86 -9.35 -6.59 -14.72
C GLN A 86 -10.44 -6.62 -13.63
N ASP A 87 -10.45 -7.69 -12.83
CA ASP A 87 -11.50 -7.95 -11.85
C ASP A 87 -10.98 -8.74 -10.63
N ALA A 88 -11.77 -8.78 -9.56
CA ALA A 88 -11.50 -9.57 -8.37
C ALA A 88 -11.75 -11.05 -8.66
N ARG A 89 -10.69 -11.86 -8.57
CA ARG A 89 -10.74 -13.29 -8.92
C ARG A 89 -10.21 -14.14 -7.79
N HIS A 90 -10.72 -15.37 -7.73
CA HIS A 90 -10.23 -16.39 -6.82
C HIS A 90 -8.89 -16.98 -7.28
N ILE A 91 -8.15 -17.48 -6.31
CA ILE A 91 -6.84 -18.06 -6.50
C ILE A 91 -7.00 -19.51 -6.96
N PHE A 92 -6.20 -19.92 -7.94
CA PHE A 92 -6.19 -21.28 -8.45
C PHE A 92 -5.78 -22.26 -7.35
N ARG A 93 -6.66 -23.23 -7.06
CA ARG A 93 -6.48 -24.25 -6.00
C ARG A 93 -6.18 -23.67 -4.61
N ASN A 94 -6.51 -22.40 -4.36
CA ASN A 94 -6.16 -21.69 -3.12
C ASN A 94 -4.67 -21.76 -2.76
N LYS A 95 -3.79 -21.91 -3.76
CA LYS A 95 -2.35 -22.00 -3.56
C LYS A 95 -1.72 -20.61 -3.63
N ILE A 96 -1.03 -20.22 -2.56
CA ILE A 96 -0.33 -18.94 -2.49
C ILE A 96 1.13 -19.12 -2.06
N ALA A 97 1.98 -18.22 -2.54
CA ALA A 97 3.31 -17.98 -2.00
C ALA A 97 3.25 -16.66 -1.21
N ALA A 98 3.80 -16.65 -0.02
CA ALA A 98 3.80 -15.47 0.85
C ALA A 98 5.23 -15.13 1.24
N GLU A 99 5.61 -13.88 1.04
CA GLU A 99 6.92 -13.34 1.42
C GLU A 99 6.72 -12.22 2.44
N GLN A 100 7.40 -12.32 3.58
CA GLN A 100 7.42 -11.24 4.56
C GLN A 100 8.42 -10.18 4.14
N THR A 101 7.98 -8.93 4.05
CA THR A 101 8.89 -7.80 3.82
C THR A 101 9.22 -7.08 5.14
N SER A 102 8.21 -6.82 5.96
CA SER A 102 8.36 -6.15 7.27
C SER A 102 7.03 -6.36 8.03
N GLN A 103 6.23 -5.31 8.23
CA GLN A 103 4.88 -5.37 8.81
C GLN A 103 3.80 -5.89 7.83
N PHE A 104 4.19 -6.16 6.58
CA PHE A 104 3.29 -6.63 5.52
C PHE A 104 3.82 -7.90 4.88
N LEU A 105 2.87 -8.72 4.45
CA LEU A 105 3.08 -9.93 3.66
C LEU A 105 2.74 -9.64 2.20
N LYS A 106 3.68 -9.86 1.31
CA LYS A 106 3.43 -9.89 -0.14
C LYS A 106 2.99 -11.29 -0.51
N VAL A 107 1.75 -11.40 -0.97
CA VAL A 107 1.17 -12.68 -1.38
C VAL A 107 1.07 -12.73 -2.89
N GLN A 108 1.63 -13.77 -3.46
CA GLN A 108 1.55 -14.13 -4.85
C GLN A 108 0.64 -15.35 -5.01
N GLY A 109 -0.22 -15.32 -6.04
CA GLY A 109 -0.98 -16.50 -6.44
C GLY A 109 -1.35 -16.45 -7.91
N VAL A 110 -2.02 -17.50 -8.38
CA VAL A 110 -2.37 -17.65 -9.80
C VAL A 110 -3.87 -17.48 -9.99
N CYS A 111 -4.29 -16.77 -11.03
CA CYS A 111 -5.71 -16.59 -11.35
C CYS A 111 -6.37 -17.90 -11.77
N ARG A 112 -7.56 -18.20 -11.22
CA ARG A 112 -8.32 -19.40 -11.59
C ARG A 112 -8.74 -19.44 -13.07
N GLU A 113 -8.99 -18.28 -13.68
CA GLU A 113 -9.53 -18.19 -15.04
C GLU A 113 -8.43 -18.05 -16.08
N CYS A 114 -7.67 -16.94 -16.02
CA CYS A 114 -6.66 -16.64 -17.04
C CYS A 114 -5.27 -17.20 -16.72
N LYS A 115 -5.10 -17.88 -15.57
CA LYS A 115 -3.83 -18.49 -15.12
C LYS A 115 -2.63 -17.53 -15.01
N LYS A 116 -2.88 -16.22 -15.06
CA LYS A 116 -1.85 -15.19 -14.84
C LYS A 116 -1.56 -15.03 -13.35
N THR A 117 -0.34 -14.63 -13.04
CA THR A 117 0.08 -14.28 -11.69
C THR A 117 -0.65 -13.03 -11.19
N MET A 118 -1.04 -13.05 -9.92
CA MET A 118 -1.70 -11.98 -9.19
C MET A 118 -0.95 -11.72 -7.89
N PHE A 119 -1.00 -10.46 -7.45
CA PHE A 119 -0.33 -10.02 -6.24
C PHE A 119 -1.31 -9.29 -5.33
N LYS A 120 -1.17 -9.49 -4.02
CA LYS A 120 -1.92 -8.78 -3.00
C LYS A 120 -1.10 -8.67 -1.72
N SER A 121 -1.20 -7.54 -1.04
CA SER A 121 -0.53 -7.34 0.25
C SER A 121 -1.51 -7.51 1.40
N TYR A 122 -1.06 -8.16 2.47
CA TYR A 122 -1.79 -8.33 3.72
C TYR A 122 -0.94 -7.81 4.88
N LYS A 123 -1.57 -7.55 6.04
CA LYS A 123 -0.81 -7.23 7.25
C LYS A 123 -0.21 -8.52 7.82
N LEU A 124 0.92 -8.41 8.53
CA LEU A 124 1.52 -9.56 9.20
C LEU A 124 0.56 -10.22 10.21
N ALA A 125 -0.26 -9.41 10.89
CA ALA A 125 -1.28 -9.90 11.81
C ALA A 125 -2.36 -10.78 11.15
N ASP A 126 -2.56 -10.67 9.83
CA ASP A 126 -3.53 -11.48 9.08
C ASP A 126 -2.96 -12.84 8.67
N PHE A 127 -1.70 -13.15 9.01
CA PHE A 127 -1.05 -14.41 8.67
C PHE A 127 -1.82 -15.66 9.15
N PRO A 128 -2.36 -15.72 10.38
CA PRO A 128 -3.16 -16.87 10.81
C PRO A 128 -4.41 -17.06 9.95
N ALA A 129 -5.07 -15.97 9.56
CA ALA A 129 -6.24 -16.01 8.70
C ALA A 129 -5.91 -16.48 7.27
N LEU A 130 -4.73 -16.10 6.76
CA LEU A 130 -4.23 -16.61 5.47
C LEU A 130 -3.97 -18.11 5.53
N ARG A 131 -3.28 -18.59 6.58
CA ARG A 131 -2.97 -20.01 6.78
C ARG A 131 -4.22 -20.89 6.86
N ASN A 132 -5.29 -20.37 7.45
CA ASN A 132 -6.56 -21.10 7.57
C ASN A 132 -7.32 -21.22 6.23
N LYS A 133 -7.15 -20.25 5.32
CA LYS A 133 -7.93 -20.20 4.06
C LYS A 133 -7.16 -20.67 2.83
N PHE A 134 -5.83 -20.59 2.85
CA PHE A 134 -4.99 -20.87 1.69
C PHE A 134 -3.90 -21.90 2.00
N VAL A 135 -3.54 -22.65 0.96
CA VAL A 135 -2.42 -23.60 1.00
C VAL A 135 -1.15 -22.86 0.61
N LEU A 136 -0.19 -22.78 1.53
CA LEU A 136 1.12 -22.14 1.31
C LEU A 136 2.04 -23.12 0.56
N VAL A 137 2.61 -22.70 -0.58
CA VAL A 137 3.42 -23.57 -1.47
C VAL A 137 4.88 -23.13 -1.58
N GLY A 138 5.23 -21.96 -1.06
CA GLY A 138 6.60 -21.48 -0.95
C GLY A 138 6.64 -20.44 0.16
N VAL A 139 7.23 -20.80 1.29
CA VAL A 139 7.49 -19.90 2.41
C VAL A 139 8.98 -19.60 2.33
N SER A 140 9.33 -18.40 1.89
CA SER A 140 10.68 -17.87 2.08
C SER A 140 10.70 -17.24 3.47
N GLU A 141 11.54 -17.78 4.34
CA GLU A 141 11.47 -17.76 5.81
C GLU A 141 10.95 -16.45 6.45
N LEU A 142 9.95 -16.64 7.32
CA LEU A 142 9.55 -15.67 8.34
C LEU A 142 10.70 -15.66 9.37
N TYR A 143 11.35 -14.52 9.57
CA TYR A 143 12.31 -14.34 10.67
C TYR A 143 11.53 -14.44 11.99
N ASP A 144 11.42 -15.64 12.53
CA ASP A 144 10.92 -15.91 13.88
C ASP A 144 12.07 -15.68 14.87
N PHE A 145 12.35 -14.42 15.24
CA PHE A 145 13.12 -14.15 16.46
C PHE A 145 12.16 -13.55 17.50
N GLU A 146 11.77 -14.38 18.47
CA GLU A 146 11.06 -13.94 19.69
C GLU A 146 11.98 -13.12 20.62
N VAL A 147 13.29 -13.09 20.35
CA VAL A 147 14.28 -12.32 21.11
C VAL A 147 14.98 -11.34 20.16
N PRO A 148 14.99 -10.03 20.42
CA PRO A 148 15.84 -9.11 19.66
C PRO A 148 17.27 -9.64 19.73
N THR A 149 18.04 -9.64 18.64
CA THR A 149 19.50 -9.85 18.74
C THR A 149 19.99 -8.88 19.79
N ASP A 150 20.43 -9.44 20.93
CA ASP A 150 20.94 -8.67 22.05
C ASP A 150 21.87 -7.63 21.46
N LYS A 151 21.63 -6.38 21.83
CA LYS A 151 22.51 -5.27 21.50
C LYS A 151 23.91 -5.77 21.79
N THR A 152 24.68 -6.01 20.74
CA THR A 152 26.12 -6.26 20.80
C THR A 152 26.76 -4.96 21.27
N HIS A 153 26.56 -4.63 22.55
CA HIS A 153 27.53 -3.90 23.31
C HIS A 153 28.73 -4.84 23.40
N ILE A 154 29.64 -4.67 22.44
CA ILE A 154 31.04 -4.98 22.64
C ILE A 154 31.44 -4.14 23.85
N GLN A 155 31.30 -4.69 25.05
CA GLN A 155 31.95 -4.15 26.24
C GLN A 155 33.43 -4.40 26.02
N ALA A 156 34.10 -3.43 25.41
CA ALA A 156 35.55 -3.32 25.48
C ALA A 156 35.88 -3.20 26.97
N GLN A 157 36.36 -4.30 27.55
CA GLN A 157 36.86 -4.31 28.91
C GLN A 157 38.01 -3.32 29.00
N GLU A 158 37.84 -2.29 29.81
CA GLU A 158 38.92 -1.44 30.28
C GLU A 158 39.96 -2.35 30.96
N GLN A 159 41.13 -2.48 30.34
CA GLN A 159 42.28 -3.10 30.97
C GLN A 159 42.79 -2.14 32.06
N ASN A 160 42.23 -2.28 33.26
CA ASN A 160 42.85 -1.71 34.46
C ASN A 160 44.05 -2.57 34.83
N ALA A 161 45.23 -1.98 34.69
CA ALA A 161 46.48 -2.45 35.24
C ALA A 161 46.41 -2.48 36.77
N THR A 162 46.89 -3.56 37.39
CA THR A 162 47.54 -3.69 38.72
C THR A 162 47.52 -5.19 39.09
N SER A 163 48.61 -5.93 38.91
CA SER A 163 49.80 -6.08 39.79
C SER A 163 49.64 -7.17 40.85
N GLU A 164 50.69 -8.01 40.95
CA GLU A 164 51.05 -8.92 42.06
C GLU A 164 50.25 -10.25 42.12
N SER A 165 50.85 -11.43 42.36
CA SER A 165 52.09 -11.75 43.07
C SER A 165 52.65 -13.13 42.70
N MET A 166 53.98 -13.20 42.78
CA MET A 166 54.88 -14.25 43.30
C MET A 166 54.55 -15.75 43.28
N GLN A 167 55.68 -16.48 43.09
CA GLN A 167 56.17 -17.75 43.68
C GLN A 167 56.39 -18.82 42.60
N GLY A 168 57.55 -19.47 42.44
CA GLY A 168 58.82 -19.47 43.15
C GLY A 168 59.80 -20.50 42.54
N GLU A 169 61.08 -20.36 42.89
CA GLU A 169 62.16 -21.36 43.12
C GLU A 169 62.23 -22.65 42.26
N LEU A 170 63.31 -22.81 41.49
CA LEU A 170 64.48 -23.69 41.73
C LEU A 170 64.20 -25.21 41.69
N PHE A 171 64.46 -25.84 40.54
CA PHE A 171 65.55 -26.81 40.27
C PHE A 171 65.31 -27.46 38.91
#